data_AF-A0A0R3E124-F1
#
_entry.id   AF-A0A0R3E124-F1
#
_cell.length_a   1.000
_cell.length_b   1.000
_cell.length_c   1.000
_cell.angle_alpha   90.00
_cell.angle_beta   90.00
_cell.angle_gamma   90.00
#
_symmetry.space_group_name_H-M   'P 1'
#
loop_
_entity.id
_entity.type
_entity.pdbx_description
1 polymer ?
#
loop_
_entity_poly.entity_id
_entity_poly.type
_entity_poly.pdbx_seq_one_letter_code
_entity_poly.pdbx_strand_id
1 'polypeptide(L)'
;MDRFGLSSRFALISFIGVLSSITTMSARGSTYYISAEGSDLNGGTDKDNPWQHAPGMPDCNAACSAATPKPGDRFIFRGRDTWHTSVGKVRGMPWTWTWSGMTTDHVYIGVDNTWFSGSSWARPILHMDNPSSTERPESCSYDDSDITGVSLENVRYVDFDGFEFTGKCWGGTPRGASIFRSGSNITVSNSYFHGWTMTTHAGNDTHYMILGTGSGTTGNVVASNVFDGSDSSLGTTPGKSSGFAIYAECYDVHGNVFRHVSNGAVCSNLTHVHGNLFEYMYNPVERHFAHGNVVESLGGLEQGTTYFYNNVVRHTAEGVTVWLQASILYVFNNVFYDIGNPVNCLMQNPPGFRAGAGVATSYIYNNTFESPCHLNFNAANSTTPSWSGSVYFGNNHVVGYSSVAASIGCRSAANCYLNDQGGNVLQSKAKAAAEGYTTANGYAPASGSAATIGRALNLSAMCPSVPALCSTTSFGAIDRPDRVAIYPAIPVLSRPSDHPWNVGAF
;
A
#
# COMPACT_ATOMS: atom_id res chain seq x y z
N MET A 1 -59.71 -31.56 45.88
CA MET A 1 -58.90 -31.30 47.08
C MET A 1 -57.67 -30.53 46.64
N ASP A 2 -57.41 -29.28 46.96
CA ASP A 2 -58.19 -28.16 47.48
C ASP A 2 -57.37 -26.91 47.14
N ARG A 3 -58.06 -25.93 46.53
CA ARG A 3 -58.02 -24.49 46.85
C ARG A 3 -56.77 -23.93 47.52
N PHE A 4 -56.19 -22.89 46.93
CA PHE A 4 -56.20 -21.53 47.50
C PHE A 4 -55.82 -20.52 46.40
N GLY A 5 -56.71 -19.55 46.18
CA GLY A 5 -56.44 -18.39 45.33
C GLY A 5 -55.89 -17.21 46.13
N LEU A 6 -55.37 -16.20 45.44
CA LEU A 6 -55.51 -14.82 45.84
C LEU A 6 -55.34 -13.91 44.62
N SER A 7 -56.37 -13.11 44.35
CA SER A 7 -56.36 -12.06 43.34
C SER A 7 -55.55 -10.85 43.84
N SER A 8 -54.77 -10.24 42.97
CA SER A 8 -54.34 -8.85 43.15
C SER A 8 -54.17 -8.20 41.80
N ARG A 9 -54.91 -7.11 41.64
CA ARG A 9 -55.00 -6.25 40.46
C ARG A 9 -53.67 -5.50 40.30
N PHE A 10 -53.03 -5.63 39.15
CA PHE A 10 -52.04 -4.64 38.72
C PHE A 10 -52.58 -3.85 37.54
N ALA A 11 -52.71 -2.55 37.78
CA ALA A 11 -53.19 -1.56 36.84
C ALA A 11 -52.27 -1.51 35.62
N LEU A 12 -52.86 -1.65 34.44
CA LEU A 12 -52.24 -1.37 33.16
C LEU A 12 -52.07 0.15 33.03
N ILE A 13 -50.92 0.68 33.46
CA ILE A 13 -50.52 2.05 33.13
C ILE A 13 -49.85 1.97 31.76
N SER A 14 -50.62 2.29 30.72
CA SER A 14 -50.12 2.54 29.37
C SER A 14 -49.32 3.85 29.41
N PHE A 15 -48.00 3.76 29.60
CA PHE A 15 -47.10 4.86 29.34
C PHE A 15 -46.85 4.89 27.83
N ILE A 16 -47.53 5.80 27.13
CA ILE A 16 -47.11 6.27 25.82
C ILE A 16 -45.80 7.03 26.05
N GLY A 17 -44.70 6.28 26.10
CA GLY A 17 -43.37 6.82 25.92
C GLY A 17 -43.23 7.09 24.43
N VAL A 18 -43.55 8.32 24.02
CA VAL A 18 -43.01 8.89 22.78
C VAL A 18 -41.49 8.93 23.01
N LEU A 19 -40.82 7.84 22.64
CA LEU A 19 -39.39 7.81 22.46
C LEU A 19 -39.15 8.72 21.26
N SER A 20 -38.97 10.01 21.52
CA SER A 20 -38.38 10.93 20.57
C SER A 20 -37.00 10.39 20.30
N SER A 21 -36.88 9.54 19.28
CA SER A 21 -35.66 9.30 18.55
C SER A 21 -35.25 10.65 17.99
N ILE A 22 -34.54 11.43 18.80
CA ILE A 22 -33.77 12.57 18.34
C ILE A 22 -32.74 11.91 17.42
N THR A 23 -33.10 11.79 16.14
CA THR A 23 -32.13 11.65 15.08
C THR A 23 -31.28 12.90 15.21
N THR A 24 -30.16 12.78 15.91
CA THR A 24 -29.07 13.73 15.78
C THR A 24 -28.74 13.72 14.30
N MET A 25 -29.34 14.64 13.54
CA MET A 25 -28.86 14.94 12.21
C MET A 25 -27.43 15.38 12.44
N SER A 26 -26.46 14.50 12.20
CA SER A 26 -25.06 14.89 12.14
C SER A 26 -25.03 16.09 11.21
N ALA A 27 -24.66 17.24 11.76
CA ALA A 27 -24.48 18.44 10.96
C ALA A 27 -23.46 18.06 9.89
N ARG A 28 -23.90 17.99 8.63
CA ARG A 28 -23.01 17.66 7.52
C ARG A 28 -21.92 18.73 7.48
N GLY A 29 -20.67 18.31 7.42
CA GLY A 29 -19.55 19.24 7.27
C GLY A 29 -19.70 20.08 6.01
N SER A 30 -19.04 21.24 6.02
CA SER A 30 -19.02 22.16 4.90
C SER A 30 -18.20 21.57 3.75
N THR A 31 -18.54 21.93 2.51
CA THR A 31 -17.70 21.65 1.34
C THR A 31 -17.08 22.95 0.86
N TYR A 32 -15.75 22.97 0.80
CA TYR A 32 -14.96 24.08 0.28
C TYR A 32 -14.33 23.68 -1.06
N TYR A 33 -14.25 24.64 -1.97
CA TYR A 33 -13.75 24.48 -3.33
C TYR A 33 -12.47 25.31 -3.47
N ILE A 34 -11.41 24.68 -4.00
CA ILE A 34 -10.06 25.24 -4.11
C ILE A 34 -9.62 25.14 -5.58
N SER A 35 -9.18 26.26 -6.15
CA SER A 35 -8.72 26.36 -7.54
C SER A 35 -7.57 27.34 -7.64
N ALA A 36 -6.53 27.03 -8.42
CA ALA A 36 -5.41 27.94 -8.65
C ALA A 36 -5.84 29.28 -9.30
N GLU A 37 -7.01 29.33 -9.95
CA GLU A 37 -7.62 30.54 -10.50
C GLU A 37 -8.65 31.20 -9.55
N GLY A 38 -8.79 30.68 -8.33
CA GLY A 38 -9.68 31.20 -7.29
C GLY A 38 -9.16 32.45 -6.60
N SER A 39 -9.85 32.85 -5.52
CA SER A 39 -9.43 33.95 -4.65
C SER A 39 -9.75 33.63 -3.20
N ASP A 40 -8.79 33.85 -2.31
CA ASP A 40 -8.98 33.63 -0.87
C ASP A 40 -9.91 34.67 -0.21
N LEU A 41 -10.33 35.71 -0.94
CA LEU A 41 -11.39 36.63 -0.54
C LEU A 41 -12.79 36.02 -0.70
N ASN A 42 -12.93 34.96 -1.49
CA ASN A 42 -14.21 34.30 -1.75
C ASN A 42 -14.70 33.52 -0.52
N GLY A 43 -15.99 33.16 -0.51
CA GLY A 43 -16.55 32.29 0.52
C GLY A 43 -16.10 30.83 0.42
N GLY A 44 -15.64 30.39 -0.76
CA GLY A 44 -15.11 29.04 -1.01
C GLY A 44 -16.15 27.93 -0.97
N THR A 45 -17.44 28.21 -0.77
CA THR A 45 -18.50 27.19 -0.58
C THR A 45 -19.27 26.83 -1.85
N ASP A 46 -18.87 27.41 -2.99
CA ASP A 46 -19.39 27.09 -4.31
C ASP A 46 -18.27 27.05 -5.38
N LYS A 47 -18.56 26.37 -6.50
CA LYS A 47 -17.59 26.14 -7.58
C LYS A 47 -17.23 27.40 -8.38
N ASP A 48 -18.07 28.44 -8.33
CA ASP A 48 -17.89 29.67 -9.09
C ASP A 48 -17.02 30.69 -8.32
N ASN A 49 -17.02 30.60 -6.98
CA ASN A 49 -16.22 31.43 -6.09
C ASN A 49 -15.32 30.57 -5.17
N PRO A 50 -14.40 29.76 -5.75
CA PRO A 50 -13.47 28.94 -4.97
C PRO A 50 -12.40 29.79 -4.29
N TRP A 51 -11.80 29.26 -3.22
CA TRP A 51 -10.54 29.77 -2.68
C TRP A 51 -9.39 29.48 -3.63
N GLN A 52 -8.30 30.26 -3.50
CA GLN A 52 -7.07 29.98 -4.23
C GLN A 52 -6.22 28.91 -3.54
N HIS A 53 -6.24 28.93 -2.20
CA HIS A 53 -5.49 28.02 -1.35
C HIS A 53 -6.43 27.26 -0.41
N ALA A 54 -5.96 26.12 0.12
CA ALA A 54 -6.60 25.45 1.24
C ALA A 54 -5.99 25.91 2.57
N PRO A 55 -6.70 25.75 3.71
CA PRO A 55 -6.14 26.01 5.03
C PRO A 55 -4.79 25.31 5.24
N GLY A 56 -3.80 26.06 5.71
CA GLY A 56 -2.45 25.57 5.96
C GLY A 56 -1.51 25.59 4.75
N MET A 57 -1.99 25.85 3.53
CA MET A 57 -1.11 26.14 2.40
C MET A 57 -0.42 27.50 2.61
N PRO A 58 0.79 27.71 2.05
CA PRO A 58 1.41 29.03 1.98
C PRO A 58 0.46 30.03 1.34
N ASP A 59 0.52 31.28 1.78
CA ASP A 59 -0.22 32.40 1.21
C ASP A 59 -1.76 32.31 1.28
N CYS A 60 -2.33 31.23 1.84
CA CYS A 60 -3.72 31.15 2.26
C CYS A 60 -4.03 32.32 3.20
N ASN A 61 -4.88 33.23 2.74
CA ASN A 61 -5.18 34.48 3.43
C ASN A 61 -6.71 34.67 3.58
N ALA A 62 -7.13 35.82 4.13
CA ALA A 62 -8.53 36.22 4.26
C ALA A 62 -9.48 35.09 4.71
N ALA A 63 -10.49 34.73 3.90
CA ALA A 63 -11.48 33.73 4.27
C ALA A 63 -10.89 32.33 4.42
N CYS A 64 -9.92 31.96 3.56
CA CYS A 64 -9.18 30.70 3.67
C CYS A 64 -8.46 30.60 5.02
N SER A 65 -7.71 31.64 5.42
CA SER A 65 -6.94 31.62 6.67
C SER A 65 -7.80 31.68 7.94
N ALA A 66 -9.01 32.23 7.82
CA ALA A 66 -9.97 32.30 8.92
C ALA A 66 -10.77 30.99 9.08
N ALA A 67 -10.78 30.13 8.07
CA ALA A 67 -11.45 28.85 8.14
C ALA A 67 -10.79 27.94 9.20
N THR A 68 -11.61 27.32 10.03
CA THR A 68 -11.17 26.29 10.98
C THR A 68 -11.83 24.98 10.56
N PRO A 69 -11.14 24.13 9.79
CA PRO A 69 -11.64 22.82 9.38
C PRO A 69 -12.18 22.01 10.57
N LYS A 70 -13.30 21.34 10.35
CA LYS A 70 -14.01 20.50 11.33
C LYS A 70 -14.21 19.08 10.80
N PRO A 71 -14.48 18.09 11.68
CA PRO A 71 -14.90 16.75 11.24
C PRO A 71 -16.04 16.80 10.23
N GLY A 72 -15.92 16.01 9.17
CA GLY A 72 -16.87 15.95 8.07
C GLY A 72 -16.71 17.03 7.00
N ASP A 73 -15.86 18.05 7.21
CA ASP A 73 -15.57 19.05 6.19
C ASP A 73 -14.84 18.41 4.99
N ARG A 74 -15.08 18.98 3.80
CA ARG A 74 -14.49 18.53 2.54
C ARG A 74 -13.78 19.68 1.85
N PHE A 75 -12.56 19.46 1.40
CA PHE A 75 -11.74 20.40 0.66
C PHE A 75 -11.51 19.81 -0.73
N ILE A 76 -12.25 20.32 -1.71
CA ILE A 76 -12.28 19.81 -3.07
C ILE A 76 -11.37 20.69 -3.93
N PHE A 77 -10.37 20.09 -4.55
CA PHE A 77 -9.45 20.74 -5.47
C PHE A 77 -9.93 20.55 -6.92
N ARG A 78 -9.87 21.63 -7.70
CA ARG A 78 -10.21 21.58 -9.12
C ARG A 78 -9.16 20.76 -9.87
N GLY A 79 -9.60 19.78 -10.64
CA GLY A 79 -8.70 18.98 -11.46
C GLY A 79 -7.91 19.82 -12.47
N ARG A 80 -6.68 19.36 -12.79
CA ARG A 80 -5.68 20.00 -13.67
C ARG A 80 -5.04 21.29 -13.15
N ASP A 81 -5.56 21.92 -12.10
CA ASP A 81 -4.90 23.07 -11.49
C ASP A 81 -3.56 22.66 -10.85
N THR A 82 -2.59 23.58 -10.80
CA THR A 82 -1.24 23.31 -10.29
C THR A 82 -0.90 24.26 -9.15
N TRP A 83 -0.39 23.69 -8.06
CA TRP A 83 0.20 24.41 -6.95
C TRP A 83 1.69 24.10 -6.88
N HIS A 84 2.48 25.16 -6.74
CA HIS A 84 3.92 25.12 -6.82
C HIS A 84 4.58 25.29 -5.45
N THR A 85 5.85 24.88 -5.33
CA THR A 85 6.65 25.07 -4.11
C THR A 85 7.31 26.44 -4.06
N SER A 86 7.76 26.99 -5.20
CA SER A 86 8.66 28.15 -5.24
C SER A 86 8.36 29.19 -6.31
N VAL A 87 8.29 28.83 -7.60
CA VAL A 87 8.37 29.80 -8.72
C VAL A 87 7.14 29.85 -9.63
N GLY A 88 6.13 29.03 -9.35
CA GLY A 88 4.91 29.04 -10.15
C GLY A 88 3.90 30.12 -9.74
N LYS A 89 2.84 30.23 -10.56
CA LYS A 89 1.81 31.28 -10.42
C LYS A 89 1.09 31.23 -9.07
N VAL A 90 0.85 30.02 -8.54
CA VAL A 90 0.19 29.80 -7.26
C VAL A 90 1.07 28.92 -6.42
N ARG A 91 1.50 29.44 -5.27
CA ARG A 91 2.33 28.70 -4.34
C ARG A 91 1.43 27.99 -3.35
N GLY A 92 1.46 26.66 -3.34
CA GLY A 92 0.69 25.85 -2.39
C GLY A 92 1.54 24.96 -1.50
N MET A 93 2.86 24.95 -1.69
CA MET A 93 3.78 24.10 -0.90
C MET A 93 4.98 24.88 -0.34
N PRO A 94 5.54 24.45 0.81
CA PRO A 94 5.12 23.30 1.64
C PRO A 94 3.76 23.55 2.34
N TRP A 95 2.88 22.55 2.33
CA TRP A 95 1.53 22.60 2.92
C TRP A 95 1.51 21.86 4.26
N THR A 96 1.21 22.56 5.35
CA THR A 96 1.04 21.93 6.67
C THR A 96 -0.42 21.84 7.07
N TRP A 97 -0.92 20.63 7.30
CA TRP A 97 -2.27 20.34 7.75
C TRP A 97 -2.27 19.80 9.17
N THR A 98 -3.05 20.40 10.07
CA THR A 98 -3.07 20.07 11.51
C THR A 98 -4.47 19.75 12.05
N TRP A 99 -5.49 19.72 11.19
CA TRP A 99 -6.88 19.46 11.60
C TRP A 99 -7.26 18.00 11.45
N SER A 100 -8.02 17.48 12.43
CA SER A 100 -8.45 16.08 12.47
C SER A 100 -9.95 15.94 12.26
N GLY A 101 -10.35 14.82 11.68
CA GLY A 101 -11.75 14.37 11.66
C GLY A 101 -12.12 13.56 12.90
N MET A 102 -13.21 12.79 12.76
CA MET A 102 -13.68 11.79 13.70
C MET A 102 -13.95 10.48 12.96
N THR A 103 -14.04 9.36 13.68
CA THR A 103 -14.26 8.01 13.09
C THR A 103 -15.45 7.93 12.13
N THR A 104 -16.51 8.72 12.35
CA THR A 104 -17.71 8.75 11.50
C THR A 104 -17.70 9.89 10.48
N ASP A 105 -16.82 10.86 10.66
CA ASP A 105 -16.82 12.15 9.97
C ASP A 105 -15.37 12.57 9.71
N HIS A 106 -14.72 11.86 8.78
CA HIS A 106 -13.37 12.18 8.34
C HIS A 106 -13.34 13.58 7.73
N VAL A 107 -12.19 14.25 7.85
CA VAL A 107 -11.90 15.39 6.96
C VAL A 107 -11.47 14.82 5.61
N TYR A 108 -12.13 15.24 4.53
CA TYR A 108 -11.77 14.84 3.17
C TYR A 108 -11.01 15.95 2.47
N ILE A 109 -9.80 15.65 1.99
CA ILE A 109 -8.97 16.52 1.17
C ILE A 109 -8.77 15.80 -0.16
N GLY A 110 -9.41 16.27 -1.22
CA GLY A 110 -9.33 15.56 -2.49
C GLY A 110 -10.07 16.24 -3.62
N VAL A 111 -10.78 15.46 -4.42
CA VAL A 111 -11.26 15.90 -5.74
C VAL A 111 -12.74 15.60 -5.97
N ASP A 112 -13.31 16.29 -6.95
CA ASP A 112 -14.57 15.95 -7.59
C ASP A 112 -14.28 15.77 -9.08
N ASN A 113 -14.42 14.54 -9.60
CA ASN A 113 -14.07 14.23 -10.98
C ASN A 113 -14.97 14.91 -12.02
N THR A 114 -16.02 15.61 -11.60
CA THR A 114 -16.86 16.46 -12.45
C THR A 114 -16.44 17.94 -12.45
N TRP A 115 -15.45 18.33 -11.65
CA TRP A 115 -14.98 19.70 -11.53
C TRP A 115 -13.48 19.81 -11.85
N PHE A 116 -13.19 20.13 -13.10
CA PHE A 116 -11.84 20.21 -13.64
C PHE A 116 -11.76 21.29 -14.73
N SER A 117 -10.54 21.73 -15.04
CA SER A 117 -10.27 22.56 -16.21
C SER A 117 -9.84 21.71 -17.42
N GLY A 118 -10.06 22.22 -18.64
CA GLY A 118 -9.73 21.52 -19.88
C GLY A 118 -10.86 20.62 -20.42
N SER A 119 -10.54 19.73 -21.36
CA SER A 119 -11.52 18.87 -22.06
C SER A 119 -11.74 17.50 -21.42
N SER A 120 -10.89 17.10 -20.48
CA SER A 120 -11.00 15.85 -19.74
C SER A 120 -10.45 16.01 -18.33
N TRP A 121 -10.98 15.21 -17.41
CA TRP A 121 -10.48 15.17 -16.03
C TRP A 121 -9.00 14.80 -16.00
N ALA A 122 -8.26 15.49 -15.13
CA ALA A 122 -6.92 15.17 -14.69
C ALA A 122 -6.80 15.58 -13.23
N ARG A 123 -5.86 14.99 -12.49
CA ARG A 123 -5.64 15.30 -11.08
C ARG A 123 -5.19 16.76 -10.90
N PRO A 124 -5.48 17.41 -9.77
CA PRO A 124 -4.71 18.56 -9.33
C PRO A 124 -3.24 18.18 -9.12
N ILE A 125 -2.33 19.07 -9.47
CA ILE A 125 -0.89 18.83 -9.47
C ILE A 125 -0.24 19.60 -8.32
N LEU A 126 0.52 18.89 -7.50
CA LEU A 126 1.44 19.43 -6.50
C LEU A 126 2.86 19.32 -7.04
N HIS A 127 3.37 20.43 -7.59
CA HIS A 127 4.60 20.48 -8.37
C HIS A 127 5.76 21.10 -7.58
N MET A 128 6.89 20.38 -7.48
CA MET A 128 8.10 20.82 -6.75
C MET A 128 9.09 21.63 -7.62
N ASP A 129 8.61 22.12 -8.76
CA ASP A 129 9.24 23.08 -9.69
C ASP A 129 10.47 22.64 -10.48
N ASN A 130 10.97 21.41 -10.31
CA ASN A 130 11.99 20.87 -11.20
C ASN A 130 11.37 20.17 -12.41
N PRO A 131 12.04 20.18 -13.57
CA PRO A 131 11.63 19.36 -14.70
C PRO A 131 11.86 17.87 -14.41
N SER A 132 10.97 17.02 -14.91
CA SER A 132 11.20 15.58 -14.99
C SER A 132 12.37 15.28 -15.94
N SER A 133 13.21 14.32 -15.60
CA SER A 133 14.33 13.89 -16.43
C SER A 133 14.67 12.43 -16.18
N THR A 134 14.84 11.65 -17.24
CA THR A 134 15.37 10.28 -17.13
C THR A 134 16.90 10.25 -16.99
N GLU A 135 17.57 11.37 -17.29
CA GLU A 135 18.99 11.58 -17.00
C GLU A 135 19.18 12.13 -15.59
N ARG A 136 20.36 11.87 -15.00
CA ARG A 136 20.77 12.48 -13.73
C ARG A 136 21.49 13.81 -14.04
N PRO A 137 20.91 14.98 -13.72
CA PRO A 137 21.60 16.24 -13.92
C PRO A 137 22.73 16.44 -12.90
N GLU A 138 23.62 17.41 -13.12
CA GLU A 138 24.66 17.75 -12.14
C GLU A 138 24.10 18.44 -10.89
N SER A 139 23.04 19.24 -11.05
CA SER A 139 22.39 19.99 -9.98
C SER A 139 20.87 20.07 -10.20
N CYS A 140 20.16 20.40 -9.13
CA CYS A 140 18.73 20.75 -9.18
C CYS A 140 18.56 22.24 -9.46
N SER A 141 17.48 22.60 -10.16
CA SER A 141 17.08 24.02 -10.25
C SER A 141 16.53 24.50 -8.90
N TYR A 142 15.79 23.63 -8.22
CA TYR A 142 15.32 23.79 -6.85
C TYR A 142 15.71 22.53 -6.08
N ASP A 143 16.61 22.65 -5.10
CA ASP A 143 17.03 21.50 -4.29
C ASP A 143 16.01 21.22 -3.19
N ASP A 144 15.30 20.12 -3.33
CA ASP A 144 14.23 19.69 -2.43
C ASP A 144 14.70 18.64 -1.41
N SER A 145 16.02 18.54 -1.18
CA SER A 145 16.61 17.55 -0.27
C SER A 145 15.92 17.52 1.10
N ASP A 146 15.58 18.68 1.66
CA ASP A 146 14.93 18.80 2.99
C ASP A 146 13.48 19.30 2.93
N ILE A 147 12.87 19.37 1.73
CA ILE A 147 11.50 19.90 1.58
C ILE A 147 10.48 18.76 1.56
N THR A 148 9.47 18.88 2.41
CA THR A 148 8.26 18.08 2.35
C THR A 148 7.13 18.84 1.67
N GLY A 149 6.51 18.24 0.65
CA GLY A 149 5.41 18.87 -0.10
C GLY A 149 4.17 19.10 0.77
N VAL A 150 3.63 18.02 1.35
CA VAL A 150 2.48 18.05 2.26
C VAL A 150 2.84 17.39 3.59
N SER A 151 2.57 18.07 4.71
CA SER A 151 2.76 17.55 6.06
C SER A 151 1.41 17.41 6.76
N LEU A 152 0.98 16.17 7.01
CA LEU A 152 -0.18 15.84 7.84
C LEU A 152 0.32 15.63 9.28
N GLU A 153 0.31 16.70 10.08
CA GLU A 153 1.01 16.76 11.37
C GLU A 153 0.11 16.43 12.57
N ASN A 154 0.35 15.25 13.17
CA ASN A 154 -0.35 14.73 14.34
C ASN A 154 -1.88 14.74 14.16
N VAL A 155 -2.35 14.36 12.97
CA VAL A 155 -3.76 14.38 12.61
C VAL A 155 -4.39 12.99 12.68
N ARG A 156 -5.73 12.95 12.73
CA ARG A 156 -6.49 11.70 12.71
C ARG A 156 -7.70 11.79 11.82
N TYR A 157 -8.10 10.66 11.23
CA TYR A 157 -9.33 10.56 10.43
C TYR A 157 -9.33 11.59 9.28
N VAL A 158 -8.27 11.54 8.47
CA VAL A 158 -8.07 12.41 7.30
C VAL A 158 -7.92 11.53 6.07
N ASP A 159 -8.70 11.81 5.04
CA ASP A 159 -8.56 11.17 3.74
C ASP A 159 -7.93 12.17 2.77
N PHE A 160 -6.74 11.86 2.26
CA PHE A 160 -6.00 12.65 1.28
C PHE A 160 -5.99 11.91 -0.06
N ASP A 161 -6.65 12.46 -1.07
CA ASP A 161 -7.13 11.67 -2.21
C ASP A 161 -6.97 12.37 -3.56
N GLY A 162 -6.43 11.66 -4.56
CA GLY A 162 -6.54 12.05 -5.96
C GLY A 162 -5.59 13.14 -6.46
N PHE A 163 -4.40 13.28 -5.88
CA PHE A 163 -3.40 14.28 -6.30
C PHE A 163 -2.29 13.68 -7.18
N GLU A 164 -1.71 14.50 -8.06
CA GLU A 164 -0.48 14.20 -8.77
C GLU A 164 0.69 14.94 -8.10
N PHE A 165 1.78 14.23 -7.85
CA PHE A 165 3.01 14.75 -7.27
C PHE A 165 4.16 14.58 -8.25
N THR A 166 4.81 15.67 -8.61
CA THR A 166 5.90 15.65 -9.60
C THR A 166 6.89 16.80 -9.42
N GLY A 167 8.00 16.71 -10.17
CA GLY A 167 8.98 17.78 -10.27
C GLY A 167 9.88 17.94 -9.07
N LYS A 168 10.05 16.91 -8.24
CA LYS A 168 10.99 16.96 -7.11
C LYS A 168 12.42 16.73 -7.60
N CYS A 169 13.40 17.45 -7.08
CA CYS A 169 14.81 17.15 -7.32
C CYS A 169 15.64 17.18 -6.04
N TRP A 170 16.64 16.29 -5.92
CA TRP A 170 17.61 16.36 -4.82
C TRP A 170 19.03 16.07 -5.28
N GLY A 171 19.99 16.80 -4.73
CA GLY A 171 21.41 16.54 -4.91
C GLY A 171 22.17 16.10 -3.66
N GLY A 172 21.55 16.21 -2.48
CA GLY A 172 22.13 15.80 -1.20
C GLY A 172 21.61 14.44 -0.71
N THR A 173 21.59 14.27 0.62
CA THR A 173 20.89 13.16 1.27
C THR A 173 19.45 13.58 1.50
N PRO A 174 18.47 13.06 0.72
CA PRO A 174 17.09 13.51 0.84
C PRO A 174 16.51 13.07 2.20
N ARG A 175 15.88 14.02 2.89
CA ARG A 175 15.12 13.85 4.14
C ARG A 175 13.65 14.28 3.99
N GLY A 176 13.33 15.08 2.98
CA GLY A 176 11.97 15.51 2.67
C GLY A 176 11.15 14.45 1.94
N ALA A 177 9.82 14.62 1.97
CA ALA A 177 8.87 13.70 1.33
C ALA A 177 7.87 14.40 0.39
N SER A 178 7.16 13.67 -0.47
CA SER A 178 5.99 14.28 -1.14
C SER A 178 4.86 14.48 -0.14
N ILE A 179 4.61 13.47 0.70
CA ILE A 179 3.71 13.51 1.84
C ILE A 179 4.46 13.02 3.08
N PHE A 180 4.53 13.84 4.12
CA PHE A 180 4.80 13.40 5.48
C PHE A 180 3.48 13.21 6.22
N ARG A 181 3.37 12.14 6.99
CA ARG A 181 2.22 11.91 7.87
C ARG A 181 2.64 11.48 9.26
N SER A 182 1.91 11.97 10.24
CA SER A 182 2.02 11.57 11.64
C SER A 182 0.63 11.58 12.26
N GLY A 183 0.34 10.56 13.07
CA GLY A 183 -0.99 10.33 13.65
C GLY A 183 -1.61 9.00 13.20
N SER A 184 -2.94 8.93 13.14
CA SER A 184 -3.65 7.64 12.96
C SER A 184 -4.95 7.77 12.15
N ASN A 185 -5.33 6.69 11.46
CA ASN A 185 -6.48 6.65 10.55
C ASN A 185 -6.40 7.72 9.44
N ILE A 186 -5.22 7.84 8.83
CA ILE A 186 -4.95 8.68 7.66
C ILE A 186 -4.96 7.79 6.42
N THR A 187 -5.81 8.11 5.45
CA THR A 187 -5.85 7.44 4.15
C THR A 187 -5.13 8.31 3.12
N VAL A 188 -4.16 7.74 2.39
CA VAL A 188 -3.60 8.36 1.18
C VAL A 188 -4.00 7.50 -0.02
N SER A 189 -4.81 8.05 -0.92
CA SER A 189 -5.38 7.26 -2.02
C SER A 189 -5.43 7.94 -3.38
N ASN A 190 -5.56 7.11 -4.41
CA ASN A 190 -5.80 7.49 -5.82
C ASN A 190 -4.80 8.51 -6.37
N SER A 191 -3.62 8.63 -5.75
CA SER A 191 -2.61 9.63 -6.09
C SER A 191 -1.58 9.06 -7.06
N TYR A 192 -0.95 9.94 -7.83
CA TYR A 192 0.09 9.59 -8.80
C TYR A 192 1.41 10.26 -8.41
N PHE A 193 2.44 9.47 -8.13
CA PHE A 193 3.77 9.95 -7.77
C PHE A 193 4.75 9.58 -8.89
N HIS A 194 5.36 10.58 -9.52
CA HIS A 194 6.24 10.40 -10.68
C HIS A 194 7.16 11.62 -10.92
N GLY A 195 7.95 11.60 -11.98
CA GLY A 195 8.70 12.76 -12.48
C GLY A 195 9.69 13.38 -11.47
N TRP A 196 10.34 12.58 -10.64
CA TRP A 196 11.38 13.06 -9.72
C TRP A 196 12.79 12.91 -10.32
N THR A 197 13.73 13.72 -9.84
CA THR A 197 15.07 13.81 -10.41
C THR A 197 16.14 13.72 -9.33
N MET A 198 16.97 12.69 -9.38
CA MET A 198 18.16 12.54 -8.56
C MET A 198 19.40 13.04 -9.32
N THR A 199 20.19 13.94 -8.75
CA THR A 199 21.41 14.43 -9.42
C THR A 199 22.52 13.37 -9.44
N THR A 200 23.59 13.59 -10.20
CA THR A 200 24.82 12.76 -10.18
C THR A 200 25.58 12.80 -8.86
N HIS A 201 25.32 13.81 -8.02
CA HIS A 201 25.97 14.02 -6.73
C HIS A 201 25.16 13.50 -5.55
N ALA A 202 23.91 13.08 -5.77
CA ALA A 202 23.08 12.48 -4.73
C ALA A 202 23.76 11.24 -4.14
N GLY A 203 24.00 11.28 -2.83
CA GLY A 203 24.64 10.17 -2.11
C GLY A 203 23.70 9.02 -1.77
N ASN A 204 22.39 9.23 -1.94
CA ASN A 204 21.33 8.29 -1.57
C ASN A 204 20.05 8.55 -2.39
N ASP A 205 19.25 7.51 -2.61
CA ASP A 205 17.97 7.51 -3.31
C ASP A 205 16.74 7.60 -2.38
N THR A 206 16.95 7.82 -1.06
CA THR A 206 15.90 7.90 -0.02
C THR A 206 14.97 9.12 -0.10
N HIS A 207 14.58 9.53 -1.31
CA HIS A 207 13.46 10.44 -1.45
C HIS A 207 12.16 9.66 -1.24
N TYR A 208 11.49 9.96 -0.13
CA TYR A 208 10.23 9.33 0.24
C TYR A 208 9.04 9.99 -0.47
N MET A 209 8.20 9.23 -1.15
CA MET A 209 6.94 9.75 -1.67
C MET A 209 5.94 9.87 -0.52
N ILE A 210 5.86 8.85 0.33
CA ILE A 210 5.09 8.86 1.57
C ILE A 210 6.02 8.49 2.74
N LEU A 211 6.19 9.40 3.69
CA LEU A 211 6.98 9.22 4.90
C LEU A 211 6.08 9.23 6.13
N GLY A 212 6.19 8.21 6.98
CA GLY A 212 5.56 8.18 8.30
C GLY A 212 6.54 8.39 9.46
N THR A 213 6.04 8.39 10.69
CA THR A 213 6.88 8.49 11.91
C THR A 213 7.36 7.13 12.42
N GLY A 214 6.75 6.04 11.95
CA GLY A 214 7.03 4.68 12.39
C GLY A 214 6.44 4.35 13.77
N SER A 215 6.25 3.04 14.00
CA SER A 215 5.68 2.37 15.20
C SER A 215 4.16 2.44 15.39
N GLY A 216 3.65 1.41 16.08
CA GLY A 216 2.26 1.32 16.55
C GLY A 216 1.21 0.91 15.51
N THR A 217 0.03 0.53 16.00
CA THR A 217 -1.15 0.25 15.17
C THR A 217 -1.86 1.56 14.84
N THR A 218 -1.48 2.19 13.72
CA THR A 218 -1.98 3.52 13.37
C THR A 218 -3.30 3.47 12.59
N GLY A 219 -3.66 2.34 11.96
CA GLY A 219 -4.81 2.29 11.07
C GLY A 219 -4.65 3.14 9.79
N ASN A 220 -3.42 3.59 9.49
CA ASN A 220 -3.15 4.38 8.30
C ASN A 220 -3.17 3.50 7.04
N VAL A 221 -3.75 4.03 5.97
CA VAL A 221 -3.99 3.31 4.72
C VAL A 221 -3.24 4.01 3.57
N VAL A 222 -2.62 3.22 2.71
CA VAL A 222 -2.09 3.66 1.41
C VAL A 222 -2.74 2.81 0.33
N ALA A 223 -3.67 3.39 -0.42
CA ALA A 223 -4.53 2.62 -1.30
C ALA A 223 -4.68 3.18 -2.71
N SER A 224 -4.66 2.30 -3.72
CA SER A 224 -4.98 2.66 -5.11
C SER A 224 -4.09 3.78 -5.69
N ASN A 225 -2.85 3.91 -5.22
CA ASN A 225 -1.88 4.87 -5.74
C ASN A 225 -1.04 4.25 -6.86
N VAL A 226 -0.50 5.10 -7.72
CA VAL A 226 0.51 4.72 -8.71
C VAL A 226 1.83 5.41 -8.34
N PHE A 227 2.86 4.62 -8.11
CA PHE A 227 4.23 5.06 -7.92
C PHE A 227 5.03 4.63 -9.16
N ASP A 228 5.38 5.57 -10.04
CA ASP A 228 5.99 5.26 -11.34
C ASP A 228 7.23 6.12 -11.59
N GLY A 229 8.40 5.48 -11.63
CA GLY A 229 9.66 6.14 -11.95
C GLY A 229 10.05 6.13 -13.43
N SER A 230 9.16 5.75 -14.35
CA SER A 230 9.50 5.62 -15.78
C SER A 230 9.92 6.93 -16.44
N ASP A 231 9.45 8.07 -15.94
CA ASP A 231 9.84 9.43 -16.34
C ASP A 231 10.71 10.17 -15.31
N SER A 232 11.11 9.47 -14.24
CA SER A 232 12.03 9.95 -13.22
C SER A 232 13.48 9.62 -13.58
N SER A 233 14.45 10.14 -12.83
CA SER A 233 15.87 9.86 -13.07
C SER A 233 16.13 8.35 -13.07
N LEU A 234 16.90 7.89 -14.08
CA LEU A 234 17.14 6.47 -14.45
C LEU A 234 16.02 5.82 -15.26
N GLY A 235 14.81 6.37 -15.27
CA GLY A 235 13.68 5.97 -16.10
C GLY A 235 13.46 4.46 -16.09
N THR A 236 13.28 3.89 -17.28
CA THR A 236 13.08 2.45 -17.48
C THR A 236 14.39 1.67 -17.67
N THR A 237 15.53 2.18 -17.21
CA THR A 237 16.84 1.53 -17.42
C THR A 237 16.91 0.22 -16.63
N PRO A 238 17.10 -0.94 -17.26
CA PRO A 238 17.14 -2.22 -16.54
C PRO A 238 18.24 -2.25 -15.48
N GLY A 239 17.89 -2.76 -14.29
CA GLY A 239 18.84 -2.92 -13.18
C GLY A 239 19.19 -1.62 -12.46
N LYS A 240 18.45 -0.53 -12.72
CA LYS A 240 18.64 0.77 -12.08
C LYS A 240 17.28 1.39 -11.78
N SER A 241 17.06 1.85 -10.56
CA SER A 241 15.88 2.66 -10.22
C SER A 241 16.24 3.70 -9.17
N SER A 242 15.34 4.66 -8.97
CA SER A 242 15.43 5.66 -7.90
C SER A 242 14.06 5.84 -7.27
N GLY A 243 14.01 6.50 -6.12
CA GLY A 243 12.77 6.87 -5.46
C GLY A 243 12.24 5.78 -4.52
N PHE A 244 11.77 6.25 -3.37
CA PHE A 244 11.32 5.43 -2.26
C PHE A 244 9.84 5.68 -2.05
N ALA A 245 8.97 4.74 -2.41
CA ALA A 245 7.54 4.98 -2.40
C ALA A 245 7.00 5.18 -0.96
N ILE A 246 7.17 4.22 -0.06
CA ILE A 246 6.60 4.30 1.31
C ILE A 246 7.64 3.91 2.37
N TYR A 247 7.87 4.79 3.35
CA TYR A 247 8.83 4.55 4.42
C TYR A 247 8.27 4.76 5.83
N ALA A 248 8.85 4.01 6.78
CA ALA A 248 8.63 4.00 8.23
C ALA A 248 7.26 3.51 8.68
N GLU A 249 6.18 3.86 7.98
CA GLU A 249 4.81 3.58 8.40
C GLU A 249 3.89 3.20 7.24
N CYS A 250 3.39 1.97 7.26
CA CYS A 250 2.43 1.48 6.29
C CYS A 250 1.61 0.32 6.85
N TYR A 251 0.69 0.67 7.74
CA TYR A 251 -0.18 -0.29 8.42
C TYR A 251 -1.00 -1.14 7.43
N ASP A 252 -1.63 -0.49 6.45
CA ASP A 252 -2.35 -1.14 5.35
C ASP A 252 -1.92 -0.55 3.99
N VAL A 253 -1.41 -1.41 3.09
CA VAL A 253 -0.97 -1.07 1.73
C VAL A 253 -1.69 -1.95 0.74
N HIS A 254 -2.64 -1.39 -0.02
CA HIS A 254 -3.38 -2.20 -0.97
C HIS A 254 -3.80 -1.54 -2.27
N GLY A 255 -3.97 -2.36 -3.31
CA GLY A 255 -4.45 -1.89 -4.61
C GLY A 255 -3.50 -0.93 -5.32
N ASN A 256 -2.24 -0.79 -4.88
CA ASN A 256 -1.28 0.14 -5.48
C ASN A 256 -0.51 -0.51 -6.62
N VAL A 257 0.02 0.33 -7.51
CA VAL A 257 1.01 -0.04 -8.52
C VAL A 257 2.35 0.59 -8.16
N PHE A 258 3.38 -0.24 -8.04
CA PHE A 258 4.76 0.18 -7.83
C PHE A 258 5.59 -0.23 -9.04
N ARG A 259 6.17 0.75 -9.74
CA ARG A 259 7.00 0.48 -10.91
C ARG A 259 8.15 1.45 -11.08
N HIS A 260 9.30 0.92 -11.51
CA HIS A 260 10.52 1.71 -11.73
C HIS A 260 10.95 2.54 -10.50
N VAL A 261 10.63 2.02 -9.31
CA VAL A 261 11.05 2.57 -8.00
C VAL A 261 12.05 1.60 -7.38
N SER A 262 13.02 2.12 -6.62
CA SER A 262 14.03 1.30 -5.93
C SER A 262 13.52 0.75 -4.61
N ASN A 263 12.51 1.38 -4.00
CA ASN A 263 11.88 0.90 -2.78
C ASN A 263 10.36 1.05 -2.85
N GLY A 264 9.63 -0.05 -2.62
CA GLY A 264 8.17 -0.09 -2.61
C GLY A 264 7.62 0.32 -1.25
N ALA A 265 7.67 -0.58 -0.28
CA ALA A 265 7.19 -0.29 1.08
C ALA A 265 8.12 -0.86 2.16
N VAL A 266 8.73 0.01 2.96
CA VAL A 266 9.67 -0.37 4.02
C VAL A 266 9.23 0.25 5.34
N CYS A 267 8.65 -0.55 6.23
CA CYS A 267 7.84 -0.03 7.33
C CYS A 267 8.01 -0.80 8.64
N SER A 268 7.82 -0.11 9.76
CA SER A 268 7.94 -0.73 11.09
C SER A 268 6.64 -1.33 11.63
N ASN A 269 5.49 -1.02 11.00
CA ASN A 269 4.16 -1.41 11.50
C ASN A 269 3.28 -2.13 10.46
N LEU A 270 3.90 -2.81 9.50
CA LEU A 270 3.25 -3.52 8.41
C LEU A 270 2.24 -4.57 8.91
N THR A 271 0.94 -4.37 8.64
CA THR A 271 -0.12 -5.33 9.04
C THR A 271 -0.79 -5.96 7.82
N HIS A 272 -1.13 -5.16 6.82
CA HIS A 272 -1.80 -5.62 5.61
C HIS A 272 -1.04 -5.15 4.37
N VAL A 273 -0.68 -6.08 3.50
CA VAL A 273 -0.14 -5.79 2.16
C VAL A 273 -0.87 -6.67 1.17
N HIS A 274 -1.78 -6.08 0.39
CA HIS A 274 -2.54 -6.90 -0.53
C HIS A 274 -3.01 -6.25 -1.82
N GLY A 275 -3.21 -7.07 -2.84
CA GLY A 275 -3.79 -6.56 -4.07
C GLY A 275 -2.89 -5.57 -4.82
N ASN A 276 -1.59 -5.53 -4.52
CA ASN A 276 -0.66 -4.62 -5.16
C ASN A 276 -0.01 -5.29 -6.38
N LEU A 277 0.43 -4.47 -7.33
CA LEU A 277 1.36 -4.85 -8.39
C LEU A 277 2.71 -4.22 -8.10
N PHE A 278 3.74 -5.05 -7.99
CA PHE A 278 5.13 -4.65 -7.88
C PHE A 278 5.86 -5.13 -9.13
N GLU A 279 6.33 -4.21 -9.96
CA GLU A 279 7.02 -4.56 -11.20
C GLU A 279 8.17 -3.64 -11.59
N TYR A 280 9.17 -4.17 -12.30
CA TYR A 280 10.32 -3.37 -12.79
C TYR A 280 11.03 -2.58 -11.68
N MET A 281 11.16 -3.17 -10.51
CA MET A 281 11.86 -2.60 -9.36
C MET A 281 13.30 -3.13 -9.31
N TYR A 282 14.26 -2.22 -9.22
CA TYR A 282 15.68 -2.54 -9.23
C TYR A 282 16.44 -1.77 -8.15
N ASN A 283 17.56 -2.34 -7.72
CA ASN A 283 18.44 -1.70 -6.76
C ASN A 283 18.80 -0.26 -7.21
N PRO A 284 18.96 0.65 -6.24
CA PRO A 284 19.46 1.98 -6.55
C PRO A 284 20.89 1.93 -7.07
N VAL A 285 21.25 2.96 -7.82
CA VAL A 285 22.59 3.06 -8.44
C VAL A 285 23.65 3.56 -7.45
N GLU A 286 23.22 4.10 -6.32
CA GLU A 286 24.04 4.61 -5.24
C GLU A 286 24.80 3.48 -4.53
N ARG A 287 26.12 3.64 -4.37
CA ARG A 287 26.98 2.61 -3.75
C ARG A 287 26.93 2.61 -2.22
N HIS A 288 26.39 3.66 -1.63
CA HIS A 288 26.42 3.89 -0.20
C HIS A 288 25.04 3.60 0.39
N PHE A 289 24.90 2.38 0.92
CA PHE A 289 23.94 1.96 1.95
C PHE A 289 22.54 1.48 1.58
N ALA A 290 21.93 1.83 0.46
CA ALA A 290 20.60 1.31 0.15
C ALA A 290 20.70 0.09 -0.77
N HIS A 291 20.27 -1.06 -0.29
CA HIS A 291 19.75 -2.08 -1.19
C HIS A 291 18.27 -1.78 -1.38
N GLY A 292 17.74 -1.96 -2.59
CA GLY A 292 16.32 -1.72 -2.82
C GLY A 292 15.46 -2.86 -2.28
N ASN A 293 14.18 -2.54 -2.03
CA ASN A 293 13.22 -3.39 -1.38
C ASN A 293 11.87 -3.38 -2.12
N VAL A 294 11.28 -4.54 -2.43
CA VAL A 294 9.86 -4.54 -2.84
C VAL A 294 8.97 -4.27 -1.63
N VAL A 295 9.08 -5.12 -0.61
CA VAL A 295 8.45 -4.91 0.70
C VAL A 295 9.39 -5.34 1.81
N GLU A 296 9.57 -4.52 2.83
CA GLU A 296 10.27 -4.88 4.06
C GLU A 296 9.49 -4.42 5.29
N SER A 297 9.33 -5.28 6.29
CA SER A 297 8.81 -4.87 7.60
C SER A 297 9.95 -4.73 8.62
N LEU A 298 10.57 -3.56 8.71
CA LEU A 298 11.70 -3.28 9.61
C LEU A 298 11.32 -3.50 11.09
N GLY A 299 11.88 -4.56 11.70
CA GLY A 299 11.64 -4.93 13.10
C GLY A 299 10.25 -5.52 13.37
N GLY A 300 9.29 -5.37 12.46
CA GLY A 300 7.98 -5.97 12.56
C GLY A 300 7.14 -5.52 13.75
N LEU A 301 5.90 -6.03 13.81
CA LEU A 301 5.04 -5.87 14.99
C LEU A 301 5.36 -6.98 16.00
N GLU A 302 5.97 -6.65 17.14
CA GLU A 302 6.43 -7.61 18.17
C GLU A 302 5.33 -8.58 18.68
N GLN A 303 4.05 -8.23 18.51
CA GLN A 303 2.89 -9.07 18.86
C GLN A 303 1.82 -9.09 17.75
N GLY A 304 2.20 -8.79 16.52
CA GLY A 304 1.27 -8.61 15.41
C GLY A 304 1.10 -9.84 14.52
N THR A 305 -0.03 -9.85 13.82
CA THR A 305 -0.23 -10.69 12.64
C THR A 305 -0.04 -9.83 11.40
N THR A 306 0.74 -10.31 10.43
CA THR A 306 0.89 -9.65 9.12
C THR A 306 0.27 -10.51 8.03
N TYR A 307 -0.51 -9.89 7.16
CA TYR A 307 -1.18 -10.48 6.02
C TYR A 307 -0.54 -9.97 4.74
N PHE A 308 0.02 -10.87 3.92
CA PHE A 308 0.59 -10.56 2.61
C PHE A 308 -0.14 -11.40 1.55
N TYR A 309 -1.08 -10.81 0.81
CA TYR A 309 -1.94 -11.61 -0.07
C TYR A 309 -2.42 -10.93 -1.34
N ASN A 310 -2.87 -11.69 -2.34
CA ASN A 310 -3.38 -11.15 -3.61
C ASN A 310 -2.40 -10.21 -4.35
N ASN A 311 -1.10 -10.26 -4.05
CA ASN A 311 -0.10 -9.41 -4.71
C ASN A 311 0.49 -10.10 -5.95
N VAL A 312 0.91 -9.31 -6.92
CA VAL A 312 1.76 -9.75 -8.04
C VAL A 312 3.12 -9.09 -7.88
N VAL A 313 4.17 -9.90 -7.82
CA VAL A 313 5.57 -9.45 -7.76
C VAL A 313 6.29 -10.03 -8.97
N ARG A 314 6.76 -9.16 -9.87
CA ARG A 314 7.37 -9.58 -11.14
C ARG A 314 8.44 -8.65 -11.66
N HIS A 315 9.33 -9.15 -12.51
CA HIS A 315 10.33 -8.32 -13.20
C HIS A 315 11.17 -7.48 -12.23
N THR A 316 11.46 -8.00 -11.03
CA THR A 316 12.21 -7.28 -10.00
C THR A 316 13.60 -7.87 -9.82
N ALA A 317 14.60 -7.05 -9.53
CA ALA A 317 15.95 -7.52 -9.18
C ALA A 317 16.51 -6.70 -8.01
N GLU A 318 15.76 -6.71 -6.92
CA GLU A 318 16.08 -5.98 -5.71
C GLU A 318 17.05 -6.72 -4.79
N GLY A 319 17.77 -5.99 -3.95
CA GLY A 319 18.61 -6.60 -2.92
C GLY A 319 17.79 -7.40 -1.92
N VAL A 320 16.55 -6.98 -1.65
CA VAL A 320 15.52 -7.76 -0.97
C VAL A 320 14.23 -7.63 -1.75
N THR A 321 13.61 -8.73 -2.16
CA THR A 321 12.29 -8.66 -2.79
C THR A 321 11.26 -8.44 -1.70
N VAL A 322 10.80 -9.48 -1.00
CA VAL A 322 9.89 -9.34 0.14
C VAL A 322 10.56 -9.83 1.41
N TRP A 323 10.54 -9.05 2.49
CA TRP A 323 11.02 -9.43 3.82
C TRP A 323 10.00 -9.09 4.91
N LEU A 324 9.34 -10.13 5.43
CA LEU A 324 8.30 -10.01 6.43
C LEU A 324 8.80 -10.43 7.82
N GLN A 325 8.39 -9.69 8.84
CA GLN A 325 8.80 -9.82 10.22
C GLN A 325 7.54 -9.69 11.10
N ALA A 326 7.05 -10.79 11.64
CA ALA A 326 5.86 -10.82 12.51
C ALA A 326 5.80 -12.11 13.32
N SER A 327 5.04 -12.10 14.42
CA SER A 327 4.81 -13.31 15.22
C SER A 327 3.96 -14.33 14.47
N ILE A 328 2.98 -13.85 13.68
CA ILE A 328 2.13 -14.67 12.83
C ILE A 328 2.12 -14.07 11.42
N LEU A 329 2.44 -14.87 10.42
CA LEU A 329 2.45 -14.49 9.01
C LEU A 329 1.40 -15.29 8.25
N TYR A 330 0.53 -14.61 7.52
CA TYR A 330 -0.35 -15.21 6.51
C TYR A 330 0.08 -14.73 5.13
N VAL A 331 0.55 -15.66 4.29
CA VAL A 331 1.01 -15.40 2.93
C VAL A 331 0.18 -16.23 1.95
N PHE A 332 -0.71 -15.61 1.19
CA PHE A 332 -1.59 -16.39 0.31
C PHE A 332 -2.04 -15.68 -0.96
N ASN A 333 -2.44 -16.44 -1.98
CA ASN A 333 -2.95 -15.91 -3.24
C ASN A 333 -1.99 -14.92 -3.97
N ASN A 334 -0.68 -15.01 -3.72
CA ASN A 334 0.31 -14.18 -4.39
C ASN A 334 0.89 -14.88 -5.62
N VAL A 335 1.35 -14.10 -6.60
CA VAL A 335 2.05 -14.58 -7.78
C VAL A 335 3.46 -13.98 -7.82
N PHE A 336 4.48 -14.82 -7.85
CA PHE A 336 5.89 -14.43 -7.95
C PHE A 336 6.52 -15.06 -9.19
N TYR A 337 7.07 -14.25 -10.10
CA TYR A 337 7.81 -14.73 -11.27
C TYR A 337 8.84 -13.72 -11.77
N ASP A 338 9.81 -14.17 -12.55
CA ASP A 338 10.90 -13.32 -13.06
C ASP A 338 11.57 -12.46 -11.97
N ILE A 339 12.05 -13.13 -10.92
CA ILE A 339 12.73 -12.52 -9.77
C ILE A 339 14.24 -12.69 -9.94
N GLY A 340 14.96 -11.58 -10.10
CA GLY A 340 16.40 -11.53 -10.33
C GLY A 340 17.25 -11.83 -9.11
N ASN A 341 16.71 -11.68 -7.90
CA ASN A 341 17.39 -12.05 -6.65
C ASN A 341 16.70 -13.26 -5.97
N PRO A 342 17.04 -14.49 -6.39
CA PRO A 342 16.34 -15.69 -5.95
C PRO A 342 16.39 -15.93 -4.45
N VAL A 343 17.56 -15.68 -3.85
CA VAL A 343 17.87 -15.99 -2.45
C VAL A 343 17.13 -15.06 -1.47
N ASN A 344 16.69 -13.90 -1.94
CA ASN A 344 15.95 -12.92 -1.15
C ASN A 344 14.55 -12.66 -1.74
N CYS A 345 13.93 -13.66 -2.39
CA CYS A 345 12.59 -13.49 -2.98
C CYS A 345 11.49 -13.28 -1.93
N LEU A 346 11.31 -14.23 -1.01
CA LEU A 346 10.40 -14.10 0.12
C LEU A 346 11.12 -14.51 1.40
N MET A 347 11.56 -13.52 2.17
CA MET A 347 12.28 -13.66 3.42
C MET A 347 11.34 -13.49 4.61
N GLN A 348 11.53 -14.32 5.64
CA GLN A 348 10.73 -14.26 6.86
C GLN A 348 11.62 -14.36 8.12
N ASN A 349 11.35 -13.50 9.08
CA ASN A 349 11.93 -13.51 10.42
C ASN A 349 10.83 -13.33 11.48
N PRO A 350 11.09 -13.68 12.74
CA PRO A 350 10.33 -13.17 13.87
C PRO A 350 10.50 -11.64 14.00
N PRO A 351 9.58 -10.95 14.70
CA PRO A 351 9.72 -9.51 14.92
C PRO A 351 10.77 -9.22 15.99
N GLY A 352 11.32 -8.01 15.96
CA GLY A 352 12.23 -7.42 16.95
C GLY A 352 13.49 -6.83 16.32
N PHE A 353 13.98 -5.71 16.87
CA PHE A 353 15.24 -5.06 16.46
C PHE A 353 16.47 -5.61 17.21
N ARG A 354 16.51 -6.92 17.47
CA ARG A 354 17.58 -7.53 18.25
C ARG A 354 18.01 -8.87 17.68
N ALA A 355 19.32 -9.08 17.66
CA ALA A 355 19.89 -10.40 17.43
C ALA A 355 19.41 -11.38 18.51
N GLY A 356 19.22 -12.64 18.15
CA GLY A 356 18.76 -13.69 19.06
C GLY A 356 17.90 -14.73 18.35
N ALA A 357 17.19 -15.56 19.10
CA ALA A 357 16.15 -16.43 18.55
C ALA A 357 14.78 -15.79 18.82
N GLY A 358 13.88 -15.86 17.84
CA GLY A 358 12.48 -15.45 18.00
C GLY A 358 11.54 -16.55 17.55
N VAL A 359 10.35 -16.61 18.14
CA VAL A 359 9.32 -17.56 17.75
C VAL A 359 8.31 -16.90 16.83
N ALA A 360 8.07 -17.52 15.68
CA ALA A 360 7.09 -17.06 14.70
C ALA A 360 6.38 -18.25 14.04
N THR A 361 5.18 -18.03 13.53
CA THR A 361 4.42 -19.02 12.75
C THR A 361 4.08 -18.44 11.39
N SER A 362 4.29 -19.22 10.33
CA SER A 362 3.95 -18.82 8.95
C SER A 362 2.94 -19.77 8.32
N TYR A 363 1.95 -19.20 7.64
CA TYR A 363 0.89 -19.88 6.91
C TYR A 363 0.96 -19.49 5.43
N ILE A 364 1.42 -20.40 4.57
CA ILE A 364 1.73 -20.13 3.16
C ILE A 364 0.84 -20.97 2.25
N TYR A 365 -0.24 -20.37 1.76
CA TYR A 365 -1.29 -21.09 1.04
C TYR A 365 -1.62 -20.50 -0.31
N ASN A 366 -1.93 -21.34 -1.30
CA ASN A 366 -2.51 -20.86 -2.56
C ASN A 366 -1.64 -19.80 -3.27
N ASN A 367 -0.30 -19.86 -3.18
CA ASN A 367 0.57 -18.97 -3.93
C ASN A 367 1.09 -19.66 -5.19
N THR A 368 1.50 -18.86 -6.18
CA THR A 368 2.22 -19.32 -7.35
C THR A 368 3.65 -18.78 -7.31
N PHE A 369 4.63 -19.68 -7.25
CA PHE A 369 6.05 -19.34 -7.23
C PHE A 369 6.74 -19.92 -8.46
N GLU A 370 7.33 -19.06 -9.27
CA GLU A 370 8.20 -19.48 -10.37
C GLU A 370 9.68 -19.39 -9.96
N SER A 371 10.44 -20.44 -10.30
CA SER A 371 11.88 -20.46 -10.15
C SER A 371 12.54 -19.29 -10.88
N PRO A 372 13.47 -18.56 -10.24
CA PRO A 372 14.21 -18.98 -9.05
C PRO A 372 13.75 -18.35 -7.71
N CYS A 373 12.51 -17.89 -7.56
CA CYS A 373 12.02 -17.28 -6.31
C CYS A 373 12.04 -18.20 -5.05
N HIS A 374 13.00 -18.06 -4.14
CA HIS A 374 13.06 -18.89 -2.93
C HIS A 374 12.31 -18.28 -1.73
N LEU A 375 11.58 -19.13 -0.99
CA LEU A 375 11.06 -18.81 0.33
C LEU A 375 12.14 -19.08 1.38
N ASN A 376 12.58 -18.06 2.12
CA ASN A 376 13.68 -18.17 3.07
C ASN A 376 13.27 -17.78 4.48
N PHE A 377 13.57 -18.66 5.43
CA PHE A 377 13.50 -18.41 6.87
C PHE A 377 14.91 -18.13 7.37
N ASN A 378 15.15 -16.90 7.81
CA ASN A 378 16.51 -16.42 7.97
C ASN A 378 17.09 -16.64 9.37
N ALA A 379 18.42 -16.66 9.39
CA ALA A 379 19.22 -16.53 10.58
C ALA A 379 19.06 -15.13 11.21
N ALA A 380 19.51 -14.99 12.45
CA ALA A 380 19.62 -13.69 13.08
C ALA A 380 20.62 -12.80 12.33
N ASN A 381 20.39 -11.50 12.36
CA ASN A 381 21.37 -10.49 11.97
C ASN A 381 21.36 -9.34 12.99
N SER A 382 21.96 -8.20 12.65
CA SER A 382 22.01 -7.04 13.55
C SER A 382 20.64 -6.42 13.86
N THR A 383 19.62 -6.68 13.05
CA THR A 383 18.30 -6.05 13.14
C THR A 383 17.15 -7.03 13.35
N THR A 384 17.38 -8.35 13.30
CA THR A 384 16.32 -9.36 13.38
C THR A 384 16.74 -10.62 14.13
N PRO A 385 15.83 -11.29 14.86
CA PRO A 385 16.07 -12.61 15.41
C PRO A 385 16.09 -13.69 14.33
N SER A 386 16.75 -14.80 14.63
CA SER A 386 16.69 -16.04 13.86
C SER A 386 15.29 -16.67 13.96
N TRP A 387 14.80 -17.19 12.85
CA TRP A 387 13.54 -17.92 12.82
C TRP A 387 13.59 -19.17 13.71
N SER A 388 12.58 -19.34 14.56
CA SER A 388 12.37 -20.58 15.31
C SER A 388 10.88 -20.87 15.47
N GLY A 389 10.30 -21.66 14.58
CA GLY A 389 8.87 -21.95 14.67
C GLY A 389 8.27 -22.65 13.45
N SER A 390 6.95 -22.81 13.50
CA SER A 390 6.20 -23.62 12.55
C SER A 390 5.97 -22.89 11.24
N VAL A 391 6.16 -23.61 10.15
CA VAL A 391 5.85 -23.16 8.79
C VAL A 391 4.84 -24.14 8.22
N TYR A 392 3.61 -23.70 8.01
CA TYR A 392 2.57 -24.45 7.36
C TYR A 392 2.48 -24.01 5.91
N PHE A 393 2.59 -24.94 4.96
CA PHE A 393 2.46 -24.62 3.54
C PHE A 393 1.63 -25.68 2.83
N GLY A 394 0.75 -25.25 1.93
CA GLY A 394 -0.11 -26.14 1.15
C GLY A 394 -0.78 -25.42 -0.01
N ASN A 395 -1.35 -26.16 -0.94
CA ASN A 395 -2.06 -25.60 -2.10
C ASN A 395 -1.22 -24.64 -2.99
N ASN A 396 0.12 -24.69 -2.93
CA ASN A 396 0.97 -23.80 -3.73
C ASN A 396 1.29 -24.41 -5.11
N HIS A 397 1.30 -23.57 -6.14
CA HIS A 397 1.79 -23.91 -7.47
C HIS A 397 3.28 -23.53 -7.59
N VAL A 398 4.15 -24.52 -7.65
CA VAL A 398 5.61 -24.35 -7.65
C VAL A 398 6.15 -24.74 -9.02
N VAL A 399 6.67 -23.76 -9.77
CA VAL A 399 7.08 -23.91 -11.17
C VAL A 399 8.60 -23.83 -11.30
N GLY A 400 9.21 -24.84 -11.92
CA GLY A 400 10.65 -24.85 -12.23
C GLY A 400 11.56 -25.35 -11.10
N TYR A 401 11.00 -26.04 -10.10
CA TYR A 401 11.76 -26.66 -9.02
C TYR A 401 11.78 -28.19 -9.16
N SER A 402 12.75 -28.84 -8.52
CA SER A 402 12.83 -30.31 -8.44
C SER A 402 11.95 -30.91 -7.34
N SER A 403 11.62 -30.12 -6.32
CA SER A 403 10.71 -30.47 -5.23
C SER A 403 10.18 -29.20 -4.57
N VAL A 404 9.12 -29.32 -3.75
CA VAL A 404 8.66 -28.17 -2.94
C VAL A 404 9.74 -27.76 -1.93
N ALA A 405 10.44 -28.73 -1.33
CA ALA A 405 11.55 -28.44 -0.42
C ALA A 405 12.68 -27.64 -1.09
N ALA A 406 12.94 -27.84 -2.39
CA ALA A 406 13.94 -27.06 -3.12
C ALA A 406 13.57 -25.58 -3.30
N SER A 407 12.29 -25.22 -3.12
CA SER A 407 11.82 -23.83 -3.12
C SER A 407 11.91 -23.14 -1.75
N ILE A 408 12.22 -23.91 -0.69
CA ILE A 408 12.22 -23.45 0.70
C ILE A 408 13.63 -23.56 1.29
N GLY A 409 14.19 -22.44 1.72
CA GLY A 409 15.46 -22.36 2.45
C GLY A 409 15.23 -22.11 3.94
N CYS A 410 15.73 -23.01 4.79
CA CYS A 410 15.94 -22.73 6.21
C CYS A 410 17.42 -22.39 6.41
N ARG A 411 17.75 -21.13 6.70
CA ARG A 411 19.16 -20.71 6.81
C ARG A 411 19.82 -21.30 8.07
N SER A 412 21.14 -21.41 8.05
CA SER A 412 21.92 -21.87 9.22
C SER A 412 21.57 -21.05 10.46
N ALA A 413 21.38 -21.71 11.60
CA ALA A 413 20.88 -21.16 12.87
C ALA A 413 19.38 -20.82 12.94
N ALA A 414 18.61 -20.98 11.85
CA ALA A 414 17.15 -21.01 11.92
C ALA A 414 16.64 -22.41 12.26
N ASN A 415 15.60 -22.49 13.10
CA ASN A 415 14.91 -23.72 13.48
C ASN A 415 13.52 -23.74 12.83
N CYS A 416 13.43 -24.21 11.59
CA CYS A 416 12.18 -24.26 10.85
C CYS A 416 11.48 -25.61 11.04
N TYR A 417 10.27 -25.61 11.59
CA TYR A 417 9.43 -26.81 11.63
C TYR A 417 8.50 -26.79 10.40
N LEU A 418 8.98 -27.39 9.30
CA LEU A 418 8.25 -27.43 8.03
C LEU A 418 7.11 -28.45 8.10
N ASN A 419 5.88 -27.98 7.91
CA ASN A 419 4.66 -28.78 7.90
C ASN A 419 4.00 -28.67 6.51
N ASP A 420 4.34 -29.59 5.60
CA ASP A 420 3.64 -29.72 4.32
C ASP A 420 2.21 -30.22 4.58
N GLN A 421 1.22 -29.38 4.33
CA GLN A 421 -0.18 -29.73 4.47
C GLN A 421 -0.72 -30.52 3.28
N GLY A 422 0.01 -30.58 2.15
CA GLY A 422 -0.42 -31.21 0.91
C GLY A 422 -1.07 -30.23 -0.08
N GLY A 423 -1.61 -30.77 -1.18
CA GLY A 423 -2.27 -29.99 -2.23
C GLY A 423 -1.33 -29.13 -3.09
N ASN A 424 -0.01 -29.22 -2.90
CA ASN A 424 0.95 -28.50 -3.73
C ASN A 424 1.08 -29.16 -5.13
N VAL A 425 1.25 -28.36 -6.18
CA VAL A 425 1.50 -28.82 -7.55
C VAL A 425 2.88 -28.36 -7.99
N LEU A 426 3.71 -29.32 -8.40
CA LEU A 426 5.03 -29.08 -8.96
C LEU A 426 4.99 -29.25 -10.48
N GLN A 427 5.49 -28.28 -11.23
CA GLN A 427 5.65 -28.37 -12.68
C GLN A 427 7.03 -27.90 -13.12
N SER A 428 7.55 -28.44 -14.23
CA SER A 428 8.67 -27.79 -14.93
C SER A 428 8.17 -26.52 -15.63
N LYS A 429 9.05 -25.55 -15.90
CA LYS A 429 8.67 -24.34 -16.66
C LYS A 429 8.05 -24.68 -18.01
N ALA A 430 8.62 -25.67 -18.72
CA ALA A 430 8.10 -26.11 -20.01
C ALA A 430 6.69 -26.72 -19.92
N LYS A 431 6.42 -27.56 -18.89
CA LYS A 431 5.08 -28.12 -18.67
C LYS A 431 4.08 -27.04 -18.29
N ALA A 432 4.48 -26.12 -17.39
CA ALA A 432 3.62 -25.03 -16.97
C ALA A 432 3.25 -24.13 -18.17
N ALA A 433 4.22 -23.74 -18.99
CA ALA A 433 3.98 -22.99 -20.21
C ALA A 433 3.05 -23.73 -21.19
N ALA A 434 3.23 -25.06 -21.36
CA ALA A 434 2.37 -25.87 -22.23
C ALA A 434 0.91 -25.97 -21.75
N GLU A 435 0.67 -25.84 -20.44
CA GLU A 435 -0.68 -25.76 -19.85
C GLU A 435 -1.22 -24.32 -19.76
N GLY A 436 -0.44 -23.36 -20.28
CA GLY A 436 -0.81 -21.96 -20.39
C GLY A 436 -0.40 -21.08 -19.21
N TYR A 437 0.30 -21.59 -18.18
CA TYR A 437 0.80 -20.73 -17.10
C TYR A 437 2.00 -19.93 -17.60
N THR A 438 1.74 -18.71 -18.05
CA THR A 438 2.73 -17.81 -18.65
C THR A 438 2.69 -16.45 -17.98
N THR A 439 3.69 -15.61 -18.25
CA THR A 439 3.69 -14.21 -17.80
C THR A 439 2.53 -13.41 -18.40
N ALA A 440 2.10 -13.74 -19.62
CA ALA A 440 1.05 -13.02 -20.35
C ALA A 440 -0.34 -13.17 -19.72
N ASN A 441 -0.58 -14.25 -19.00
CA ASN A 441 -1.85 -14.49 -18.29
C ASN A 441 -1.64 -14.63 -16.77
N GLY A 442 -0.51 -14.19 -16.26
CA GLY A 442 -0.30 -14.13 -14.82
C GLY A 442 -0.21 -15.46 -14.11
N TYR A 443 0.22 -16.51 -14.81
CA TYR A 443 0.19 -17.89 -14.32
C TYR A 443 -1.22 -18.35 -13.89
N ALA A 444 -2.27 -17.86 -14.54
CA ALA A 444 -3.58 -18.51 -14.54
C ALA A 444 -3.59 -19.72 -15.50
N PRO A 445 -4.44 -20.74 -15.29
CA PRO A 445 -4.58 -21.87 -16.20
C PRO A 445 -5.38 -21.47 -17.44
N ALA A 446 -5.00 -21.98 -18.61
CA ALA A 446 -5.73 -21.73 -19.85
C ALA A 446 -6.86 -22.75 -20.14
N SER A 447 -6.94 -23.83 -19.34
CA SER A 447 -7.90 -24.93 -19.53
C SER A 447 -8.42 -25.44 -18.18
N GLY A 448 -9.68 -25.87 -18.14
CA GLY A 448 -10.28 -26.56 -16.99
C GLY A 448 -9.67 -27.93 -16.68
N SER A 449 -8.81 -28.46 -17.54
CA SER A 449 -8.07 -29.72 -17.32
C SER A 449 -6.63 -29.52 -16.86
N ALA A 450 -6.20 -28.28 -16.60
CA ALA A 450 -4.82 -27.99 -16.21
C ALA A 450 -4.48 -28.60 -14.84
N ALA A 451 -3.20 -28.85 -14.58
CA ALA A 451 -2.77 -29.66 -13.42
C ALA A 451 -3.12 -29.06 -12.05
N THR A 452 -3.48 -27.78 -11.99
CA THR A 452 -3.85 -27.08 -10.76
C THR A 452 -5.35 -27.11 -10.45
N ILE A 453 -6.20 -27.44 -11.43
CA ILE A 453 -7.65 -27.38 -11.29
C ILE A 453 -8.16 -28.50 -10.38
N GLY A 454 -8.86 -28.14 -9.31
CA GLY A 454 -9.48 -29.09 -8.38
C GLY A 454 -8.51 -30.02 -7.66
N ARG A 455 -7.23 -29.62 -7.51
CA ARG A 455 -6.19 -30.43 -6.85
C ARG A 455 -5.81 -29.95 -5.45
N ALA A 456 -6.24 -28.76 -5.05
CA ALA A 456 -5.95 -28.22 -3.73
C ALA A 456 -6.87 -28.81 -2.67
N LEU A 457 -6.38 -28.83 -1.43
CA LEU A 457 -7.21 -29.06 -0.26
C LEU A 457 -8.23 -27.94 -0.12
N ASN A 458 -9.43 -28.30 0.33
CA ASN A 458 -10.44 -27.32 0.70
C ASN A 458 -10.11 -26.79 2.10
N LEU A 459 -9.72 -25.51 2.18
CA LEU A 459 -9.38 -24.84 3.44
C LEU A 459 -10.53 -23.96 3.94
N SER A 460 -11.79 -24.29 3.61
CA SER A 460 -12.96 -23.49 4.00
C SER A 460 -13.10 -23.31 5.51
N ALA A 461 -12.57 -24.24 6.30
CA ALA A 461 -12.50 -24.13 7.75
C ALA A 461 -11.65 -22.94 8.24
N MET A 462 -10.74 -22.42 7.41
CA MET A 462 -9.93 -21.23 7.72
C MET A 462 -10.64 -19.91 7.38
N CYS A 463 -11.71 -19.92 6.57
CA CYS A 463 -12.40 -18.69 6.15
C CYS A 463 -12.86 -17.78 7.29
N PRO A 464 -13.37 -18.29 8.43
CA PRO A 464 -13.78 -17.42 9.53
C PRO A 464 -12.64 -16.59 10.11
N SER A 465 -11.41 -17.12 10.10
CA SER A 465 -10.23 -16.45 10.64
C SER A 465 -9.44 -15.68 9.59
N VAL A 466 -9.47 -16.11 8.33
CA VAL A 466 -8.78 -15.47 7.20
C VAL A 466 -9.72 -15.40 6.00
N PRO A 467 -10.72 -14.50 5.99
CA PRO A 467 -11.76 -14.48 4.95
C PRO A 467 -11.21 -14.33 3.52
N ALA A 468 -10.17 -13.52 3.34
CA ALA A 468 -9.57 -13.27 2.03
C ALA A 468 -8.94 -14.52 1.38
N LEU A 469 -8.53 -15.52 2.19
CA LEU A 469 -7.99 -16.79 1.67
C LEU A 469 -9.04 -17.56 0.85
N CYS A 470 -10.33 -17.35 1.17
CA CYS A 470 -11.45 -18.07 0.58
C CYS A 470 -11.95 -17.45 -0.72
N SER A 471 -11.09 -16.67 -1.35
CA SER A 471 -11.30 -16.11 -2.68
C SER A 471 -10.06 -16.31 -3.54
N THR A 472 -10.21 -16.22 -4.86
CA THR A 472 -9.08 -16.22 -5.80
C THR A 472 -8.29 -14.90 -5.66
N THR A 473 -7.10 -14.85 -6.24
CA THR A 473 -6.33 -13.62 -6.35
C THR A 473 -7.07 -12.60 -7.19
N SER A 474 -6.88 -11.32 -6.87
CA SER A 474 -7.26 -10.20 -7.74
C SER A 474 -6.31 -10.02 -8.92
N PHE A 475 -5.22 -10.79 -8.97
CA PHE A 475 -4.06 -10.52 -9.81
C PHE A 475 -3.45 -9.13 -9.56
N GLY A 476 -3.45 -8.71 -8.29
CA GLY A 476 -2.95 -7.40 -7.87
C GLY A 476 -3.84 -6.24 -8.35
N ALA A 477 -3.19 -5.10 -8.57
CA ALA A 477 -3.75 -3.93 -9.24
C ALA A 477 -3.18 -3.81 -10.66
N ILE A 478 -3.80 -3.02 -11.51
CA ILE A 478 -3.24 -2.65 -12.82
C ILE A 478 -3.24 -1.14 -12.98
N ASP A 479 -2.24 -0.62 -13.69
CA ASP A 479 -2.21 0.78 -14.09
C ASP A 479 -2.98 0.98 -15.38
N ARG A 480 -3.90 1.94 -15.39
CA ARG A 480 -4.56 2.40 -16.63
C ARG A 480 -3.70 3.43 -17.37
N PRO A 481 -3.98 3.70 -18.66
CA PRO A 481 -3.32 4.78 -19.39
C PRO A 481 -3.42 6.17 -18.73
N ASP A 482 -4.47 6.43 -17.93
CA ASP A 482 -4.68 7.65 -17.14
C ASP A 482 -3.99 7.65 -15.76
N ARG A 483 -3.06 6.70 -15.53
CA ARG A 483 -2.28 6.58 -14.30
C ARG A 483 -3.14 6.41 -13.06
N VAL A 484 -4.15 5.55 -13.19
CA VAL A 484 -5.09 5.19 -12.12
C VAL A 484 -4.90 3.70 -11.86
N ALA A 485 -4.62 3.36 -10.60
CA ALA A 485 -4.59 1.97 -10.18
C ALA A 485 -6.03 1.43 -10.12
N ILE A 486 -6.31 0.36 -10.87
CA ILE A 486 -7.56 -0.40 -10.74
C ILE A 486 -7.27 -1.63 -9.88
N TYR A 487 -8.09 -1.79 -8.85
CA TYR A 487 -8.16 -3.01 -8.06
C TYR A 487 -9.63 -3.44 -7.89
N PRO A 488 -9.94 -4.75 -8.01
CA PRO A 488 -9.05 -5.84 -8.42
C PRO A 488 -8.75 -5.80 -9.92
N ALA A 489 -7.58 -6.26 -10.36
CA ALA A 489 -7.22 -6.31 -11.78
C ALA A 489 -8.05 -7.33 -12.57
N ILE A 490 -8.45 -8.43 -11.92
CA ILE A 490 -9.41 -9.42 -12.44
C ILE A 490 -10.52 -9.68 -11.40
N PRO A 491 -11.70 -10.19 -11.81
CA PRO A 491 -12.75 -10.56 -10.87
C PRO A 491 -12.24 -11.55 -9.81
N VAL A 492 -12.50 -11.24 -8.54
CA VAL A 492 -12.21 -12.12 -7.41
C VAL A 492 -13.38 -13.10 -7.26
N LEU A 493 -13.11 -14.39 -7.39
CA LEU A 493 -14.12 -15.44 -7.30
C LEU A 493 -14.06 -16.09 -5.92
N SER A 494 -15.23 -16.38 -5.34
CA SER A 494 -15.29 -17.16 -4.09
C SER A 494 -14.83 -18.59 -4.34
N ARG A 495 -14.02 -19.12 -3.43
CA ARG A 495 -13.65 -20.54 -3.44
C ARG A 495 -14.83 -21.38 -2.94
N PRO A 496 -15.04 -22.57 -3.51
CA PRO A 496 -16.13 -23.46 -3.13
C PRO A 496 -15.98 -23.94 -1.68
N SER A 497 -17.11 -24.11 -0.99
CA SER A 497 -17.11 -24.56 0.41
C SER A 497 -17.06 -26.07 0.57
N ASP A 498 -17.44 -26.84 -0.46
CA ASP A 498 -17.76 -28.27 -0.38
C ASP A 498 -16.88 -29.17 -1.28
N HIS A 499 -15.98 -28.60 -2.09
CA HIS A 499 -15.10 -29.38 -2.96
C HIS A 499 -13.67 -28.84 -3.01
N PRO A 500 -12.71 -29.63 -3.53
CA PRO A 500 -11.32 -29.20 -3.69
C PRO A 500 -11.19 -27.85 -4.40
N TRP A 501 -10.22 -27.05 -3.96
CA TRP A 501 -9.89 -25.76 -4.56
C TRP A 501 -8.96 -25.94 -5.77
N ASN A 502 -8.67 -24.84 -6.47
CA ASN A 502 -7.56 -24.77 -7.39
C ASN A 502 -6.24 -24.50 -6.63
N VAL A 503 -5.15 -25.02 -7.17
CA VAL A 503 -3.79 -24.86 -6.62
C VAL A 503 -3.17 -23.59 -7.18
N GLY A 504 -2.52 -22.80 -6.32
CA GLY A 504 -1.99 -21.49 -6.69
C GLY A 504 -2.98 -20.34 -6.49
N ALA A 505 -2.61 -19.17 -6.99
CA ALA A 505 -3.27 -17.92 -6.64
C ALA A 505 -4.67 -17.72 -7.23
N PHE A 506 -5.03 -18.42 -8.30
CA PHE A 506 -6.27 -18.20 -9.06
C PHE A 506 -7.43 -19.11 -8.65
#